data_AF-A0A4Y2G4Y2-F1
#
_entry.id   AF-A0A4Y2G4Y2-F1
#
_cell.length_a   1.000
_cell.length_b   1.000
_cell.length_c   1.000
_cell.angle_alpha   90.00
_cell.angle_beta   90.00
_cell.angle_gamma   90.00
#
_symmetry.space_group_name_H-M   'P 1'
#
loop_
_entity.id
_entity.type
_entity.pdbx_description
1 polymer ?
#
loop_
_entity_poly.entity_id
_entity_poly.type
_entity_poly.pdbx_seq_one_letter_code
_entity_poly.pdbx_strand_id
1 'polypeptide(L)'
;MEYGYNTQATDSAGARIAIHDSAELPDLESSGLSITPGFETSISLRQTLIHRLPSPYKDRCVHYKTSNRYNQTDQNDCVYSCIQGWSNKICGCADPRLPNKDGFMYCDVTNASQSSCLKFIFESVTVRETCDCPLPCISKAYNEITSQAVWPAENSFRRNSFQEMDQFRKSHARVKVYYATLERSVFHQKPMFQESELFSHLGGELGLWLGLSLIALFEVMESLICFLKFLVRCCCKPKKELFY
;
A
#
# COMPACT_ATOMS: atom_id res chain seq x y z
N MET A 1 24.79 -2.28 -0.94
CA MET A 1 25.42 -1.06 -1.49
C MET A 1 26.33 -1.51 -2.61
N GLU A 2 25.85 -1.47 -3.84
CA GLU A 2 26.61 -1.85 -5.03
C GLU A 2 26.96 -0.55 -5.76
N TYR A 3 28.26 -0.22 -5.83
CA TYR A 3 28.75 0.97 -6.50
C TYR A 3 29.04 0.63 -7.96
N GLY A 4 28.18 1.08 -8.88
CA GLY A 4 28.40 0.97 -10.32
C GLY A 4 28.41 2.36 -10.96
N TYR A 5 29.58 2.98 -11.09
CA TYR A 5 29.75 4.11 -11.99
C TYR A 5 29.79 3.57 -13.42
N ASN A 6 28.62 3.44 -14.05
CA ASN A 6 28.55 3.13 -15.47
C ASN A 6 28.51 4.46 -16.23
N THR A 7 29.66 4.88 -16.77
CA THR A 7 29.85 6.16 -17.48
C THR A 7 29.03 6.30 -18.78
N GLN A 8 28.20 5.30 -19.11
CA GLN A 8 27.25 5.31 -20.23
C GLN A 8 25.77 5.41 -19.81
N ALA A 9 25.45 5.46 -18.50
CA ALA A 9 24.06 5.31 -18.03
C ALA A 9 23.45 6.57 -17.39
N THR A 10 24.24 7.47 -16.80
CA THR A 10 23.71 8.65 -16.08
C THR A 10 24.62 9.87 -16.18
N ASP A 11 24.07 11.02 -16.56
CA ASP A 11 24.79 12.30 -16.71
C ASP A 11 25.08 13.01 -15.38
N SER A 12 24.49 12.54 -14.27
CA SER A 12 24.64 13.12 -12.94
C SER A 12 25.56 12.30 -12.04
N ALA A 13 26.43 13.00 -11.32
CA ALA A 13 27.30 12.40 -10.31
C ALA A 13 26.72 12.61 -8.92
N GLY A 14 26.55 11.52 -8.17
CA GLY A 14 26.04 11.55 -6.80
C GLY A 14 25.63 10.17 -6.30
N ALA A 15 24.96 10.13 -5.17
CA ALA A 15 24.35 8.92 -4.62
C ALA A 15 22.83 9.05 -4.59
N ARG A 16 22.10 7.94 -4.66
CA ARG A 16 20.66 7.90 -4.40
C ARG A 16 20.37 7.12 -3.12
N ILE A 17 19.47 7.63 -2.30
CA ILE A 17 19.05 7.00 -1.04
C ILE A 17 17.52 6.96 -1.04
N ALA A 18 16.93 5.82 -0.66
CA ALA A 18 15.50 5.71 -0.40
C ALA A 18 15.28 5.37 1.08
N ILE A 19 14.26 5.97 1.69
CA ILE A 19 13.88 5.74 3.08
C ILE A 19 12.57 4.97 3.10
N HIS A 20 12.58 3.78 3.65
CA HIS A 20 11.44 2.87 3.65
C HIS A 20 11.33 2.11 4.98
N ASP A 21 10.21 1.42 5.20
CA ASP A 21 10.05 0.53 6.35
C ASP A 21 10.96 -0.69 6.21
N SER A 22 11.47 -1.22 7.33
CA SER A 22 12.40 -2.36 7.31
C SER A 22 11.79 -3.65 6.76
N ALA A 23 10.46 -3.76 6.71
CA ALA A 23 9.78 -4.91 6.13
C ALA A 23 9.52 -4.78 4.62
N GLU A 24 9.76 -3.61 4.03
CA GLU A 24 9.50 -3.33 2.63
C GLU A 24 10.81 -3.34 1.82
N LEU A 25 10.72 -3.67 0.53
CA LEU A 25 11.87 -3.56 -0.38
C LEU A 25 12.15 -2.10 -0.72
N PRO A 26 13.43 -1.68 -0.78
CA PRO A 26 13.80 -0.33 -1.21
C PRO A 26 13.41 -0.09 -2.66
N ASP A 27 12.78 1.04 -2.95
CA ASP A 27 12.49 1.51 -4.31
C ASP A 27 13.21 2.84 -4.57
N LEU A 28 14.38 2.75 -5.20
CA LEU A 28 15.21 3.90 -5.57
C LEU A 28 14.70 4.63 -6.83
N GLU A 29 13.78 4.04 -7.59
CA GLU A 29 13.25 4.66 -8.81
C GLU A 29 12.12 5.63 -8.47
N SER A 30 11.18 5.24 -7.59
CA SER A 30 10.04 6.09 -7.24
C SER A 30 10.28 7.00 -6.03
N SER A 31 11.04 6.53 -5.04
CA SER A 31 11.27 7.22 -3.74
C SER A 31 12.74 7.58 -3.48
N GLY A 32 13.59 7.49 -4.52
CA GLY A 32 15.01 7.81 -4.40
C GLY A 32 15.28 9.31 -4.30
N LEU A 33 15.88 9.74 -3.19
CA LEU A 33 16.46 11.07 -3.02
C LEU A 33 17.90 11.10 -3.54
N SER A 34 18.21 12.12 -4.35
CA SER A 34 19.57 12.33 -4.87
C SER A 34 20.43 13.14 -3.89
N ILE A 35 21.63 12.66 -3.61
CA ILE A 35 22.62 13.24 -2.71
C ILE A 35 23.78 13.78 -3.53
N THR A 36 24.00 15.08 -3.40
CA THR A 36 25.04 15.80 -4.14
C THR A 36 26.38 15.75 -3.38
N PRO A 37 27.49 15.39 -4.04
CA PRO A 37 28.83 15.53 -3.49
C PRO A 37 29.16 16.99 -3.13
N GLY A 38 29.94 17.19 -2.07
CA GLY A 38 30.37 18.52 -1.59
C GLY A 38 29.36 19.23 -0.68
N PHE A 39 28.27 18.54 -0.35
CA PHE A 39 27.24 19.03 0.55
C PHE A 39 27.00 18.06 1.70
N GLU A 40 26.65 18.62 2.85
CA GLU A 40 25.99 17.93 3.95
C GLU A 40 24.47 18.04 3.72
N THR A 41 23.84 16.91 3.39
CA THR A 41 22.39 16.80 3.24
C THR A 41 21.79 16.32 4.55
N SER A 42 21.00 17.18 5.18
CA SER A 42 20.21 16.87 6.37
C SER A 42 18.79 16.47 5.94
N ILE A 43 18.40 15.24 6.27
CA ILE A 43 17.10 14.66 5.95
C ILE A 43 16.33 14.51 7.25
N SER A 44 15.29 15.32 7.41
CA SER A 44 14.41 15.27 8.57
C SER A 44 13.16 14.47 8.23
N LEU A 45 12.84 13.49 9.09
CA LEU A 45 11.76 12.54 8.87
C LEU A 45 10.57 12.85 9.77
N ARG A 46 9.37 12.78 9.20
CA ARG A 46 8.09 12.75 9.93
C ARG A 46 7.34 11.48 9.60
N GLN A 47 7.11 10.64 10.60
CA GLN A 47 6.45 9.36 10.39
C GLN A 47 4.92 9.52 10.40
N THR A 48 4.27 8.97 9.39
CA THR A 48 2.82 8.90 9.26
C THR A 48 2.37 7.44 9.20
N LEU A 49 1.38 7.08 10.02
CA LEU A 49 0.65 5.84 9.92
C LEU A 49 -0.68 6.05 9.23
N ILE A 50 -1.05 5.09 8.40
CA ILE A 50 -2.39 5.03 7.83
C ILE A 50 -2.94 3.64 8.12
N HIS A 51 -4.04 3.62 8.87
CA HIS A 51 -4.86 2.43 9.11
C HIS A 51 -6.10 2.52 8.22
N ARG A 52 -6.21 1.56 7.30
CA ARG A 52 -7.32 1.43 6.35
C ARG A 52 -8.30 0.37 6.80
N LEU A 53 -9.51 0.43 6.27
CA LEU A 53 -10.53 -0.56 6.51
C LEU A 53 -10.54 -1.66 5.42
N PRO A 54 -10.72 -2.93 5.81
CA PRO A 54 -10.80 -4.05 4.87
C PRO A 54 -12.12 -4.05 4.09
N SER A 55 -12.35 -5.04 3.24
CA SER A 55 -13.69 -5.27 2.65
C SER A 55 -14.74 -5.38 3.77
N PRO A 56 -15.95 -4.78 3.64
CA PRO A 56 -16.59 -4.23 2.44
C PRO A 56 -16.35 -2.73 2.17
N TYR A 57 -15.43 -2.08 2.88
CA TYR A 57 -15.19 -0.64 2.73
C TYR A 57 -14.40 -0.31 1.46
N LYS A 58 -14.41 0.97 1.05
CA LYS A 58 -13.87 1.48 -0.22
C LYS A 58 -12.45 0.97 -0.54
N ASP A 59 -11.56 1.01 0.45
CA ASP A 59 -10.14 0.71 0.25
C ASP A 59 -9.85 -0.78 0.12
N ARG A 60 -10.77 -1.66 0.56
CA ARG A 60 -10.67 -3.13 0.49
C ARG A 60 -9.29 -3.64 0.90
N CYS A 61 -8.73 -3.06 1.96
CA CYS A 61 -7.33 -3.31 2.30
C CYS A 61 -7.09 -4.76 2.68
N VAL A 62 -5.84 -5.20 2.57
CA VAL A 62 -5.41 -6.56 2.96
C VAL A 62 -4.22 -6.55 3.91
N HIS A 63 -4.09 -7.62 4.69
CA HIS A 63 -2.92 -7.88 5.52
C HIS A 63 -2.03 -8.92 4.82
N TYR A 64 -1.07 -8.48 4.01
CA TYR A 64 -0.21 -9.36 3.20
C TYR A 64 0.46 -10.48 4.02
N LYS A 65 1.01 -10.16 5.20
CA LYS A 65 1.72 -11.14 6.05
C LYS A 65 0.86 -12.27 6.63
N THR A 66 -0.45 -12.07 6.74
CA THR A 66 -1.37 -13.04 7.38
C THR A 66 -2.44 -13.56 6.42
N SER A 67 -2.46 -13.04 5.20
CA SER A 67 -3.45 -13.42 4.19
C SER A 67 -3.02 -14.71 3.50
N ASN A 68 -3.91 -15.71 3.48
CA ASN A 68 -3.70 -16.91 2.67
C ASN A 68 -3.89 -16.68 1.16
N ARG A 69 -4.37 -15.48 0.77
CA ARG A 69 -4.63 -15.14 -0.64
C ARG A 69 -3.39 -14.63 -1.38
N TYR A 70 -2.43 -14.06 -0.66
CA TYR A 70 -1.23 -13.46 -1.24
C TYR A 70 0.00 -14.10 -0.61
N ASN A 71 0.95 -14.55 -1.43
CA ASN A 71 2.22 -15.10 -0.97
C ASN A 71 3.30 -14.02 -0.78
N GLN A 72 2.95 -12.76 -1.10
CA GLN A 72 3.83 -11.61 -1.09
C GLN A 72 3.86 -10.93 0.29
N THR A 73 4.98 -10.27 0.60
CA THR A 73 5.24 -9.68 1.92
C THR A 73 4.66 -8.29 2.11
N ASP A 74 4.52 -7.55 1.03
CA ASP A 74 3.98 -6.19 0.97
C ASP A 74 3.28 -5.95 -0.39
N GLN A 75 2.78 -4.73 -0.59
CA GLN A 75 2.11 -4.34 -1.83
C GLN A 75 3.06 -4.24 -3.03
N ASN A 76 4.28 -3.74 -2.83
CA ASN A 76 5.25 -3.58 -3.92
C ASN A 76 5.70 -4.94 -4.45
N ASP A 77 5.88 -5.91 -3.57
CA ASP A 77 6.17 -7.31 -3.89
C ASP A 77 5.04 -7.95 -4.70
N CYS A 78 3.77 -7.67 -4.37
CA CYS A 78 2.63 -8.06 -5.21
C CYS A 78 2.73 -7.46 -6.61
N VAL A 79 3.00 -6.15 -6.69
CA VAL A 79 3.13 -5.45 -7.97
C VAL A 79 4.28 -6.00 -8.81
N TYR A 80 5.46 -6.21 -8.20
CA TYR A 80 6.63 -6.75 -8.90
C TYR A 80 6.39 -8.18 -9.39
N SER A 81 5.85 -9.07 -8.55
CA SER A 81 5.49 -10.43 -8.96
C SER A 81 4.44 -10.43 -10.09
N CYS A 82 3.45 -9.52 -10.03
CA CYS A 82 2.47 -9.35 -11.11
C CYS A 82 3.14 -8.93 -12.43
N ILE A 83 4.00 -7.91 -12.41
CA ILE A 83 4.72 -7.43 -13.60
C ILE A 83 5.62 -8.54 -14.16
N GLN A 84 6.34 -9.27 -13.29
CA GLN A 84 7.16 -10.40 -13.70
C GLN A 84 6.34 -11.52 -14.35
N GLY A 85 5.17 -11.82 -13.80
CA GLY A 85 4.24 -12.79 -14.39
C GLY A 85 3.79 -12.39 -15.79
N TRP A 86 3.48 -11.11 -16.01
CA TRP A 86 3.13 -10.58 -17.33
C TRP A 86 4.31 -10.57 -18.30
N SER A 87 5.48 -10.15 -17.83
CA SER A 87 6.73 -10.19 -18.59
C SER A 87 7.02 -11.61 -19.08
N ASN A 88 6.93 -12.59 -18.18
CA ASN A 88 7.15 -13.98 -18.54
C ASN A 88 6.07 -14.52 -19.51
N LYS A 89 4.81 -14.11 -19.35
CA LYS A 89 3.71 -14.55 -20.23
C LYS A 89 3.81 -14.00 -21.66
N ILE A 90 4.24 -12.74 -21.82
CA ILE A 90 4.26 -12.05 -23.11
C ILE A 90 5.64 -12.14 -23.77
N CYS A 91 6.71 -11.87 -23.02
CA CYS A 91 8.08 -11.86 -23.51
C CYS A 91 8.82 -13.19 -23.30
N GLY A 92 8.29 -14.11 -22.48
CA GLY A 92 8.93 -15.40 -22.19
C GLY A 92 10.06 -15.34 -21.15
N CYS A 93 10.25 -14.19 -20.50
CA CYS A 93 11.33 -13.97 -19.55
C CYS A 93 10.96 -12.88 -18.52
N ALA A 94 11.69 -12.86 -17.40
CA ALA A 94 11.55 -11.88 -16.33
C ALA A 94 12.46 -10.66 -16.52
N ASP A 95 12.01 -9.48 -16.11
CA ASP A 95 12.83 -8.27 -16.11
C ASP A 95 13.94 -8.39 -15.05
N PRO A 96 15.22 -8.26 -15.41
CA PRO A 96 16.34 -8.37 -14.46
C PRO A 96 16.45 -7.22 -13.46
N ARG A 97 15.75 -6.10 -13.67
CA ARG A 97 15.74 -4.95 -12.74
C ARG A 97 14.81 -5.15 -11.56
N LEU A 98 13.86 -6.07 -11.67
CA LEU A 98 12.87 -6.34 -10.63
C LEU A 98 13.17 -7.66 -9.91
N PRO A 99 12.80 -7.78 -8.62
CA PRO A 99 12.88 -9.05 -7.90
C PRO A 99 12.10 -10.16 -8.63
N ASN A 100 12.67 -11.34 -8.72
CA ASN A 100 12.06 -12.50 -9.37
C ASN A 100 11.96 -13.67 -8.38
N LYS A 101 10.90 -13.66 -7.57
CA LYS A 101 10.65 -14.69 -6.55
C LYS A 101 10.13 -15.99 -7.15
N ASP A 102 9.46 -15.91 -8.30
CA ASP A 102 8.84 -17.05 -8.97
C ASP A 102 9.86 -17.89 -9.79
N GLY A 103 11.11 -17.43 -9.90
CA GLY A 103 12.21 -18.19 -10.47
C GLY A 103 12.19 -18.27 -12.01
N PHE A 104 11.57 -17.29 -12.68
CA PHE A 104 11.57 -17.22 -14.14
C PHE A 104 12.98 -16.97 -14.71
N MET A 105 13.22 -17.33 -15.96
CA MET A 105 14.48 -16.99 -16.63
C MET A 105 14.54 -15.49 -16.91
N TYR A 106 15.62 -14.82 -16.55
CA TYR A 106 15.79 -13.40 -16.84
C TYR A 106 15.96 -13.14 -18.34
N CYS A 107 15.40 -12.02 -18.81
CA CYS A 107 15.61 -11.54 -20.16
C CYS A 107 17.06 -11.08 -20.35
N ASP A 108 17.58 -11.28 -21.56
CA ASP A 108 18.84 -10.71 -22.00
C ASP A 108 18.60 -9.28 -22.52
N VAL A 109 19.02 -8.30 -21.73
CA VAL A 109 18.89 -6.87 -22.05
C VAL A 109 19.78 -6.44 -23.22
N THR A 110 20.76 -7.24 -23.62
CA THR A 110 21.59 -6.97 -24.82
C THR A 110 20.84 -7.30 -26.11
N ASN A 111 19.81 -8.16 -26.02
CA ASN A 111 18.98 -8.50 -27.16
C ASN A 111 17.91 -7.43 -27.39
N ALA A 112 17.99 -6.75 -28.53
CA ALA A 112 17.07 -5.67 -28.90
C ALA A 112 15.58 -6.09 -28.88
N SER A 113 15.26 -7.34 -29.24
CA SER A 113 13.88 -7.82 -29.25
C SER A 113 13.32 -7.99 -27.84
N GLN A 114 14.11 -8.58 -26.92
CA GLN A 114 13.67 -8.78 -25.54
C GLN A 114 13.63 -7.45 -24.78
N SER A 115 14.63 -6.60 -24.97
CA SER A 115 14.67 -5.25 -24.40
C SER A 115 13.47 -4.39 -24.87
N SER A 116 13.12 -4.44 -26.16
CA SER A 116 11.94 -3.74 -26.68
C SER A 116 10.63 -4.30 -26.11
N CYS A 117 10.54 -5.62 -25.91
CA CYS A 117 9.37 -6.25 -25.31
C CYS A 117 9.19 -5.83 -23.85
N LEU A 118 10.26 -5.85 -23.05
CA LEU A 118 10.23 -5.36 -21.67
C LEU A 118 9.78 -3.91 -21.59
N LYS A 119 10.31 -3.04 -22.45
CA LYS A 119 9.89 -1.63 -22.52
C LYS A 119 8.40 -1.50 -22.82
N PHE A 120 7.89 -2.28 -23.78
CA PHE A 120 6.46 -2.31 -24.09
C PHE A 120 5.62 -2.76 -22.88
N ILE A 121 6.06 -3.77 -22.12
CA ILE A 121 5.35 -4.20 -20.90
C ILE A 121 5.30 -3.08 -19.86
N PHE A 122 6.42 -2.41 -19.60
CA PHE A 122 6.45 -1.29 -18.66
C PHE A 122 5.55 -0.12 -19.07
N GLU A 123 5.42 0.15 -20.37
CA GLU A 123 4.57 1.22 -20.89
C GLU A 123 3.08 0.83 -20.99
N SER A 124 2.79 -0.44 -21.28
CA SER A 124 1.42 -0.94 -21.52
C SER A 124 0.73 -1.46 -20.26
N VAL A 125 1.48 -2.01 -19.31
CA VAL A 125 0.92 -2.54 -18.05
C VAL A 125 0.71 -1.38 -17.09
N THR A 126 -0.48 -0.80 -17.14
CA THR A 126 -0.95 0.10 -16.07
C THR A 126 -1.21 -0.73 -14.82
N VAL A 127 -0.23 -0.77 -13.91
CA VAL A 127 -0.23 -1.49 -12.62
C VAL A 127 -1.58 -1.42 -11.90
N ARG A 128 -2.28 -0.28 -11.99
CA ARG A 128 -3.53 -0.01 -11.29
C ARG A 128 -4.76 -0.72 -11.86
N GLU A 129 -4.74 -1.14 -13.12
CA GLU A 129 -5.87 -1.76 -13.82
C GLU A 129 -5.66 -3.26 -14.07
N THR A 130 -4.42 -3.69 -14.29
CA THR A 130 -4.09 -5.08 -14.65
C THR A 130 -3.65 -5.95 -13.47
N CYS A 131 -3.16 -5.37 -12.39
CA CYS A 131 -2.70 -6.12 -11.21
C CYS A 131 -3.68 -5.96 -10.04
N ASP A 132 -4.23 -7.07 -9.54
CA ASP A 132 -5.05 -7.11 -8.32
C ASP A 132 -4.15 -7.06 -7.07
N CYS A 133 -3.55 -5.90 -6.82
CA CYS A 133 -2.68 -5.65 -5.68
C CYS A 133 -3.29 -4.57 -4.77
N PRO A 134 -4.23 -4.93 -3.88
CA PRO A 134 -4.90 -4.00 -2.98
C PRO A 134 -3.94 -3.34 -2.00
N LEU A 135 -4.34 -2.17 -1.49
CA LEU A 135 -3.55 -1.42 -0.50
C LEU A 135 -3.41 -2.22 0.81
N PRO A 136 -2.28 -2.10 1.52
CA PRO A 136 -2.14 -2.72 2.82
C PRO A 136 -2.99 -1.99 3.86
N CYS A 137 -3.56 -2.74 4.80
CA CYS A 137 -4.38 -2.16 5.88
C CYS A 137 -3.59 -1.27 6.82
N ILE A 138 -2.27 -1.49 6.93
CA ILE A 138 -1.37 -0.65 7.70
C ILE A 138 -0.25 -0.24 6.75
N SER A 139 -0.12 1.05 6.45
CA SER A 139 1.03 1.58 5.72
C SER A 139 1.75 2.63 6.56
N LYS A 140 3.08 2.64 6.49
CA LYS A 140 3.92 3.65 7.12
C LYS A 140 4.54 4.51 6.02
N ALA A 141 4.31 5.81 6.10
CA ALA A 141 4.95 6.78 5.21
C ALA A 141 5.95 7.61 6.00
N TYR A 142 7.09 7.90 5.39
CA TYR A 142 8.11 8.80 5.92
C TYR A 142 8.08 10.06 5.09
N ASN A 143 7.53 11.14 5.65
CA ASN A 143 7.55 12.44 4.98
C ASN A 143 8.92 13.06 5.20
N GLU A 144 9.64 13.28 4.11
CA GLU A 144 11.03 13.71 4.10
C GLU A 144 11.10 15.21 3.84
N ILE A 145 11.83 15.94 4.69
CA ILE A 145 12.17 17.34 4.45
C ILE A 145 13.69 17.45 4.42
N THR A 146 14.22 17.85 3.28
CA THR A 146 15.65 17.88 2.99
C THR A 146 16.20 19.29 3.05
N SER A 147 17.35 19.47 3.69
CA SER A 147 18.14 20.69 3.65
C SER A 147 19.59 20.37 3.33
N GLN A 148 20.30 21.31 2.69
CA GLN A 148 21.69 21.12 2.27
C GLN A 148 22.55 22.29 2.75
N ALA A 149 23.79 21.98 3.14
CA ALA A 149 24.81 22.96 3.47
C ALA A 149 26.14 22.55 2.84
N VAL A 150 26.98 23.52 2.47
CA VAL A 150 28.30 23.23 1.89
C VAL A 150 29.15 22.46 2.91
N TRP A 151 29.77 21.36 2.48
CA TRP A 151 30.60 20.53 3.35
C TRP A 151 31.82 19.98 2.61
N PRO A 152 33.03 20.05 3.19
CA PRO A 152 33.37 20.61 4.49
C PRO A 152 33.48 22.14 4.45
N ALA A 153 33.32 22.78 5.61
CA ALA A 153 33.64 24.19 5.79
C ALA A 153 35.17 24.37 5.77
N GLU A 154 35.65 25.50 5.27
CA GLU A 154 37.10 25.76 5.12
C GLU A 154 37.88 25.55 6.42
N ASN A 155 37.32 26.01 7.54
CA ASN A 155 37.96 25.91 8.85
C ASN A 155 37.93 24.50 9.46
N SER A 156 37.02 23.62 9.01
CA SER A 156 36.89 22.25 9.54
C SER A 156 37.60 21.21 8.68
N PHE A 157 38.08 21.59 7.49
CA PHE A 157 38.88 20.72 6.64
C PHE A 157 40.31 20.59 7.21
N ARG A 158 40.68 19.38 7.63
CA ARG A 158 42.03 19.11 8.15
C ARG A 158 43.05 19.20 7.01
N ARG A 159 43.86 20.26 7.00
CA ARG A 159 44.95 20.49 6.02
C ARG A 159 45.99 19.37 5.87
N ASN A 160 45.97 18.36 6.76
CA ASN A 160 46.89 17.22 6.70
C ASN A 160 46.43 16.10 5.75
N SER A 161 45.21 16.18 5.18
CA SER A 161 44.83 15.28 4.09
C SER A 161 45.51 15.73 2.81
N PHE A 162 46.24 14.84 2.14
CA PHE A 162 46.91 15.03 0.84
C PHE A 162 45.96 15.42 -0.31
N GLN A 163 44.65 15.58 -0.06
CA GLN A 163 43.64 15.96 -1.03
C GLN A 163 43.29 17.44 -0.93
N GLU A 164 43.22 18.09 -2.09
CA GLU A 164 42.70 19.43 -2.27
C GLU A 164 41.19 19.46 -1.95
N MET A 165 40.71 20.54 -1.33
CA MET A 165 39.31 20.68 -0.89
C MET A 165 38.31 20.51 -2.05
N ASP A 166 38.67 20.96 -3.24
CA ASP A 166 37.84 20.83 -4.45
C ASP A 166 37.75 19.37 -4.92
N GLN A 167 38.83 18.60 -4.82
CA GLN A 167 38.81 17.15 -5.12
C GLN A 167 38.01 16.39 -4.07
N PHE A 168 38.11 16.81 -2.80
CA PHE A 168 37.35 16.22 -1.71
C PHE A 168 35.84 16.44 -1.90
N ARG A 169 35.42 17.67 -2.23
CA ARG A 169 34.00 18.00 -2.49
C ARG A 169 33.44 17.25 -3.69
N LYS A 170 34.23 16.98 -4.72
CA LYS A 170 33.78 16.19 -5.88
C LYS A 170 33.53 14.72 -5.56
N SER A 171 34.16 14.18 -4.51
CA SER A 171 34.15 12.74 -4.19
C SER A 171 33.35 12.37 -2.94
N HIS A 172 33.14 13.31 -2.02
CA HIS A 172 32.51 13.02 -0.73
C HIS A 172 31.20 13.81 -0.54
N ALA A 173 30.19 13.13 -0.01
CA ALA A 173 28.97 13.73 0.49
C ALA A 173 28.78 13.32 1.96
N ARG A 174 28.11 14.17 2.74
CA ARG A 174 27.70 13.83 4.10
C ARG A 174 26.17 13.78 4.16
N VAL A 175 25.62 12.73 4.76
CA VAL A 175 24.17 12.58 4.92
C VAL A 175 23.86 12.44 6.41
N LYS A 176 22.91 13.23 6.90
CA LYS A 176 22.43 13.19 8.27
C LYS A 176 20.93 12.93 8.26
N VAL A 177 20.52 11.72 8.63
CA VAL A 177 19.11 11.33 8.73
C VAL A 177 18.67 11.39 10.18
N TYR A 178 17.57 12.07 10.47
CA TYR A 178 17.03 12.17 11.83
C TYR A 178 15.52 12.38 11.81
N TYR A 179 14.83 12.03 12.91
CA TYR A 179 13.43 12.38 13.10
C TYR A 179 13.30 13.85 13.49
N ALA A 180 12.44 14.60 12.78
CA ALA A 180 12.20 16.01 13.08
C ALA A 180 11.56 16.19 14.47
N THR A 181 10.67 15.26 14.83
CA THR A 181 9.92 15.20 16.09
C THR A 181 9.71 13.73 16.47
N LEU A 182 9.55 13.44 17.76
CA LEU A 182 9.15 12.10 18.24
C LEU A 182 7.65 11.82 18.02
N GLU A 183 6.88 12.85 17.67
CA GLU A 183 5.47 12.73 17.34
C GLU A 183 5.25 11.99 16.02
N ARG A 184 4.22 11.15 16.00
CA ARG A 184 3.80 10.38 14.83
C ARG A 184 2.36 10.72 14.50
N SER A 185 2.09 11.06 13.25
CA SER A 185 0.72 11.26 12.78
C SER A 185 0.09 9.92 12.50
N VAL A 186 -1.10 9.65 13.05
CA VAL A 186 -1.82 8.38 12.84
C VAL A 186 -3.20 8.68 12.27
N PHE A 187 -3.42 8.27 11.03
CA PHE A 187 -4.70 8.38 10.35
C PHE A 187 -5.43 7.05 10.46
N HIS A 188 -6.56 7.05 11.17
CA HIS A 188 -7.45 5.89 11.26
C HIS A 188 -8.69 6.12 10.43
N GLN A 189 -8.91 5.26 9.43
CA GLN A 189 -10.22 5.16 8.80
C GLN A 189 -11.18 4.48 9.77
N LYS A 190 -12.32 5.14 9.99
CA LYS A 190 -13.44 4.62 10.76
C LYS A 190 -14.65 4.49 9.84
N PRO A 191 -15.52 3.49 10.06
CA PRO A 191 -16.77 3.41 9.33
C PRO A 191 -17.60 4.67 9.57
N MET A 192 -18.37 5.10 8.57
CA MET A 192 -19.22 6.29 8.68
C MET A 192 -20.32 6.11 9.73
N PHE A 193 -20.85 4.90 9.85
CA PHE A 193 -21.79 4.51 10.88
C PHE A 193 -21.26 3.28 11.59
N GLN A 194 -21.20 3.32 12.91
CA GLN A 194 -21.03 2.12 13.71
C GLN A 194 -22.34 1.31 13.71
N GLU A 195 -22.25 0.02 14.01
CA GLU A 195 -23.44 -0.87 14.02
C GLU A 195 -24.53 -0.35 14.97
N SER A 196 -24.14 0.16 16.14
CA SER A 196 -25.04 0.77 17.11
C SER A 196 -25.69 2.07 16.60
N GLU A 197 -24.94 2.91 15.90
CA GLU A 197 -25.43 4.14 15.30
C GLU A 197 -26.43 3.85 14.19
N LEU A 198 -26.18 2.82 13.39
CA LEU A 198 -27.11 2.37 12.34
C LEU A 198 -28.50 2.04 12.93
N PHE A 199 -28.54 1.22 13.99
CA PHE A 199 -29.81 0.88 14.66
C PHE A 199 -30.45 2.09 15.33
N SER A 200 -29.65 3.01 15.86
CA SER A 200 -30.14 4.24 16.49
C SER A 200 -30.79 5.16 15.47
N HIS A 201 -30.18 5.34 14.29
CA HIS A 201 -30.76 6.12 13.20
C HIS A 201 -32.03 5.47 12.65
N LEU A 202 -32.00 4.15 12.42
CA LEU A 202 -33.19 3.42 11.96
C LEU A 202 -34.34 3.52 12.96
N GLY A 203 -34.07 3.32 14.24
CA GLY A 203 -35.06 3.45 15.31
C GLY A 203 -35.58 4.87 15.48
N GLY A 204 -34.70 5.87 15.30
CA GLY A 204 -35.07 7.29 15.35
C GLY A 204 -36.04 7.68 14.24
N GLU A 205 -35.75 7.29 12.99
CA GLU A 205 -36.63 7.56 11.86
C GLU A 205 -37.96 6.79 11.97
N LEU A 206 -37.93 5.49 12.32
CA LEU A 206 -39.15 4.72 12.50
C LEU A 206 -40.03 5.25 13.66
N GLY A 207 -39.40 5.68 14.75
CA GLY A 207 -40.09 6.30 15.88
C GLY A 207 -40.68 7.66 15.55
N LEU A 208 -39.96 8.48 14.77
CA LEU A 208 -40.41 9.82 14.40
C LEU A 208 -41.55 9.81 13.37
N TRP A 209 -41.43 9.01 12.31
CA TRP A 209 -42.38 9.00 11.20
C TRP A 209 -43.59 8.11 11.45
N LEU A 210 -43.40 6.94 12.07
CA LEU A 210 -44.44 5.93 12.24
C LEU A 210 -44.93 5.81 13.69
N GLY A 211 -44.29 6.49 14.65
CA GLY A 211 -44.57 6.31 16.08
C GLY A 211 -44.26 4.90 16.57
N LEU A 212 -43.49 4.12 15.79
CA LEU A 212 -43.18 2.73 16.11
C LEU A 212 -42.14 2.68 17.22
N SER A 213 -42.52 2.03 18.32
CA SER A 213 -41.59 1.64 19.38
C SER A 213 -41.19 0.18 19.23
N LEU A 214 -40.13 -0.23 19.91
CA LEU A 214 -39.70 -1.63 19.97
C LEU A 214 -40.83 -2.56 20.46
N ILE A 215 -41.67 -2.06 21.38
CA ILE A 215 -42.83 -2.78 21.92
C ILE A 215 -43.89 -2.98 20.83
N ALA A 216 -44.20 -1.94 20.06
CA ALA A 216 -45.15 -2.03 18.94
C ALA A 216 -44.69 -3.06 17.89
N LEU A 217 -43.37 -3.17 17.67
CA LEU A 217 -42.81 -4.17 16.76
C LEU A 217 -43.02 -5.60 17.29
N PHE A 218 -42.82 -5.84 18.59
CA PHE A 218 -43.10 -7.14 19.21
C PHE A 218 -44.58 -7.53 19.13
N GLU A 219 -45.50 -6.58 19.33
CA GLU A 219 -46.94 -6.80 19.24
C GLU A 219 -47.38 -7.20 17.82
N VAL A 220 -46.82 -6.55 16.79
CA VAL A 220 -47.05 -6.92 15.38
C VAL A 220 -46.50 -8.32 15.08
N MET A 221 -45.32 -8.66 15.60
CA MET A 221 -44.71 -9.98 15.43
C MET A 221 -45.53 -11.09 16.10
N GLU A 222 -46.03 -10.87 17.32
CA GLU A 222 -46.91 -11.82 18.01
C GLU A 222 -48.22 -12.02 17.23
N SER A 223 -48.83 -10.94 16.77
CA SER A 223 -50.04 -10.96 15.96
C SER A 223 -49.84 -11.75 14.66
N LEU A 224 -48.72 -11.54 13.96
CA LEU A 224 -48.33 -12.30 12.77
C LEU A 224 -48.14 -13.79 13.06
N ILE A 225 -47.48 -14.16 14.16
CA ILE A 225 -47.27 -15.56 14.56
C ILE A 225 -48.63 -16.24 14.85
N CYS A 226 -49.52 -15.56 15.58
CA CYS A 226 -50.87 -16.07 15.86
C CYS A 226 -51.67 -16.27 14.56
N PHE A 227 -51.60 -15.31 13.63
CA PHE A 227 -52.26 -15.41 12.33
C PHE A 227 -51.71 -16.56 11.49
N LEU A 228 -50.39 -16.74 11.42
CA LEU A 228 -49.76 -17.87 10.73
C LEU A 228 -50.16 -19.22 11.34
N LYS A 229 -50.20 -19.33 12.67
CA LYS A 229 -50.69 -20.54 13.36
C LYS A 229 -52.15 -20.83 13.03
N PHE A 230 -52.99 -19.80 12.97
CA PHE A 230 -54.39 -19.94 12.57
C PHE A 230 -54.52 -20.43 11.12
N LEU A 231 -53.76 -19.86 10.19
CA LEU A 231 -53.74 -20.29 8.79
C LEU A 231 -53.30 -21.75 8.64
N VAL A 232 -52.22 -22.17 9.30
CA VAL A 232 -51.77 -23.57 9.30
C VAL A 232 -52.83 -24.50 9.89
N ARG A 233 -53.51 -24.07 10.97
CA ARG A 233 -54.58 -24.87 11.60
C ARG A 233 -55.87 -24.94 10.77
N CYS A 234 -56.16 -23.94 9.95
CA CYS A 234 -57.25 -23.95 8.97
C CYS A 234 -56.92 -24.84 7.75
N CYS A 235 -55.68 -24.82 7.26
CA CYS A 235 -55.25 -25.71 6.17
C CYS A 235 -55.19 -27.20 6.59
N CYS A 236 -54.98 -27.49 7.88
CA CYS A 236 -54.90 -28.85 8.42
C CYS A 236 -56.20 -29.36 9.09
N LYS A 237 -57.40 -28.84 8.75
CA LYS A 237 -58.65 -29.51 9.17
C LYS A 237 -58.88 -30.75 8.30
N PRO A 238 -58.88 -31.98 8.85
CA PRO A 238 -59.35 -33.14 8.10
C PRO A 238 -60.85 -32.98 7.81
N LYS A 239 -61.26 -33.28 6.58
CA LYS A 239 -62.69 -33.46 6.23
C LYS A 239 -63.29 -34.46 7.21
N LYS A 240 -64.24 -34.02 8.04
CA LYS A 240 -65.13 -34.94 8.74
C LYS A 240 -66.08 -35.49 7.68
N GLU A 241 -65.88 -36.74 7.26
CA GLU A 241 -66.90 -37.47 6.51
C GLU A 241 -68.09 -37.72 7.44
N LEU A 242 -69.24 -37.11 7.12
CA LEU A 242 -70.53 -37.52 7.65
C LEU A 242 -70.92 -38.81 6.91
N PHE A 243 -70.83 -39.95 7.59
CA PHE A 243 -71.59 -41.14 7.23
C PHE A 243 -72.91 -41.12 7.99
N TYR A 244 -74.00 -41.10 7.24
CA TYR A 244 -75.37 -41.39 7.68
C TYR A 244 -75.75 -42.76 7.14
#